data_AF-X0W6R3-F1
#
_entry.id   AF-X0W6R3-F1
#
_cell.length_a   1.000
_cell.length_b   1.000
_cell.length_c   1.000
_cell.angle_alpha   90.00
_cell.angle_beta   90.00
_cell.angle_gamma   90.00
#
_symmetry.space_group_name_H-M   'P 1'
#
loop_
_entity.id
_entity.type
_entity.pdbx_description
1 polymer ?
#
loop_
_entity_poly.entity_id
_entity_poly.type
_entity_poly.pdbx_seq_one_letter_code
_entity_poly.pdbx_strand_id
1 'polypeptide(L)'
;MADFHARLLAGRTVVIACPKLDDQTGYLEKLTAIFAGAGLNSVTVARMSVPCCGGLLRLVHEARKLAGSSLPVTDLVIGYDGYIAEMNTDACCADRAPYHERS
;
A
#
# COMPACT_ATOMS: atom_id res chain seq x y z
N MET A 1 -14.49 5.27 10.90
CA MET A 1 -15.25 4.20 10.22
C MET A 1 -15.54 3.07 11.21
N ALA A 2 -16.82 2.72 11.42
CA ALA A 2 -17.20 1.56 12.24
C ALA A 2 -16.92 0.22 11.53
N ASP A 3 -16.88 0.20 10.19
CA ASP A 3 -16.74 -1.00 9.36
C ASP A 3 -15.32 -1.26 8.81
N PHE A 4 -14.27 -0.65 9.38
CA PHE A 4 -12.88 -0.86 8.94
C PHE A 4 -12.53 -2.37 8.94
N HIS A 5 -12.92 -3.06 10.02
CA HIS A 5 -12.65 -4.48 10.20
C HIS A 5 -13.32 -5.33 9.11
N ALA A 6 -14.60 -5.08 8.84
CA ALA A 6 -15.37 -5.84 7.86
C ALA A 6 -14.92 -5.59 6.41
N ARG A 7 -14.58 -4.34 6.06
CA ARG A 7 -14.26 -3.96 4.67
C ARG A 7 -12.82 -4.22 4.26
N LEU A 8 -11.87 -4.18 5.21
CA LEU A 8 -10.45 -4.30 4.89
C LEU A 8 -9.82 -5.63 5.34
N LEU A 9 -10.40 -6.34 6.31
CA LEU A 9 -9.77 -7.54 6.91
C LEU A 9 -10.44 -8.86 6.53
N ALA A 10 -11.69 -8.84 6.05
CA ALA A 10 -12.38 -10.07 5.66
C ALA A 10 -11.64 -10.76 4.49
N GLY A 11 -11.04 -11.93 4.76
CA GLY A 11 -10.26 -12.70 3.79
C GLY A 11 -8.91 -12.09 3.41
N ARG A 12 -8.41 -11.13 4.18
CA ARG A 12 -7.14 -10.41 3.91
C ARG A 12 -6.23 -10.45 5.14
N THR A 13 -4.95 -10.74 4.93
CA THR A 13 -3.91 -10.57 5.95
C THR A 13 -3.52 -9.10 6.03
N VAL A 14 -3.40 -8.56 7.26
CA VAL A 14 -2.98 -7.17 7.47
C VAL A 14 -1.59 -7.05 8.03
N VAL A 15 -0.85 -6.10 7.46
CA VAL A 15 0.45 -5.63 7.90
C VAL A 15 0.31 -4.15 8.22
N ILE A 16 0.80 -3.74 9.39
CA ILE A 16 0.82 -2.35 9.82
C ILE A 16 2.27 -1.87 9.78
N ALA A 17 2.51 -0.73 9.12
CA ALA A 17 3.82 -0.09 9.06
C ALA A 17 3.65 1.42 9.22
N CYS A 18 4.42 2.05 10.11
CA CYS A 18 4.45 3.49 10.28
C CYS A 18 5.81 4.04 9.86
N PRO A 19 5.96 4.60 8.65
CA PRO A 19 7.25 5.10 8.17
C PRO A 19 7.82 6.24 9.01
N LYS A 20 7.03 6.83 9.92
CA LYS A 20 7.45 7.91 10.83
C LYS A 20 7.94 7.43 12.20
N LEU A 21 7.47 6.28 12.68
CA LEU A 21 7.73 5.80 14.04
C LEU A 21 8.56 4.51 14.08
N ASP A 22 8.61 3.78 12.97
CA ASP A 22 9.34 2.54 12.87
C ASP A 22 10.71 2.73 12.21
N ASP A 23 11.69 1.93 12.65
CA ASP A 23 12.98 1.83 11.97
C ASP A 23 12.76 1.28 10.55
N GLN A 24 13.08 2.11 9.55
CA GLN A 24 12.78 1.80 8.15
C GLN A 24 13.65 0.67 7.59
N THR A 25 14.74 0.32 8.29
CA THR A 25 15.77 -0.62 7.86
C THR A 25 15.23 -2.05 7.97
N GLY A 26 14.52 -2.48 6.93
CA GLY A 26 14.00 -3.85 6.79
C GLY A 26 12.57 -3.95 6.29
N TYR A 27 11.85 -2.83 6.12
CA TYR A 27 10.52 -2.88 5.50
C TYR A 27 10.58 -3.31 4.05
N LEU A 28 11.52 -2.78 3.29
CA LEU A 28 11.65 -3.10 1.88
C LEU A 28 11.93 -4.60 1.68
N GLU A 29 12.86 -5.18 2.45
CA GLU A 29 13.16 -6.62 2.39
C GLU A 29 11.96 -7.48 2.79
N LYS A 30 11.28 -7.16 3.89
CA LYS A 30 10.10 -7.91 4.35
C LYS A 30 8.95 -7.83 3.35
N LEU A 31 8.68 -6.64 2.81
CA LEU A 31 7.65 -6.45 1.78
C LEU A 31 8.02 -7.23 0.50
N THR A 32 9.28 -7.18 0.09
CA THR A 32 9.77 -7.93 -1.09
C THR A 32 9.56 -9.43 -0.90
N ALA A 33 9.88 -9.97 0.28
CA ALA A 33 9.64 -11.37 0.61
C ALA A 33 8.14 -11.74 0.58
N ILE A 34 7.26 -10.85 1.06
CA ILE A 34 5.80 -11.03 0.98
C ILE A 34 5.34 -11.08 -0.47
N PHE A 35 5.81 -10.16 -1.33
CA PHE A 35 5.48 -10.15 -2.75
C PHE A 35 6.01 -11.39 -3.49
N ALA A 36 7.17 -11.93 -3.09
CA ALA A 36 7.79 -13.08 -3.72
C ALA A 36 7.18 -14.43 -3.30
N GLY A 37 6.71 -14.55 -2.05
CA GLY A 37 6.41 -15.86 -1.43
C GLY A 37 4.93 -16.19 -1.20
N ALA A 38 4.01 -15.23 -1.26
CA ALA A 38 2.71 -15.40 -0.59
C ALA A 38 1.51 -15.78 -1.47
N GLY A 39 1.65 -15.98 -2.78
CA GLY A 39 0.52 -16.37 -3.64
C GLY A 39 -0.69 -15.42 -3.53
N LEU A 40 -0.41 -14.14 -3.29
CA LEU A 40 -1.43 -13.11 -3.05
C LEU A 40 -2.20 -12.83 -4.34
N ASN A 41 -3.46 -12.42 -4.22
CA ASN A 41 -4.26 -11.98 -5.39
C ASN A 41 -4.13 -10.47 -5.65
N SER A 42 -3.93 -9.68 -4.59
CA SER A 42 -3.84 -8.21 -4.65
C SER A 42 -3.27 -7.67 -3.34
N VAL A 43 -2.67 -6.47 -3.40
CA VAL A 43 -2.27 -5.72 -2.20
C VAL A 43 -3.06 -4.42 -2.13
N THR A 44 -3.57 -4.06 -0.95
CA THR A 44 -4.23 -2.76 -0.72
C THR A 44 -3.44 -1.99 0.34
N VAL A 45 -3.01 -0.78 0.00
CA VAL A 45 -2.36 0.16 0.90
C VAL A 45 -3.40 1.18 1.34
N ALA A 46 -3.91 1.02 2.56
CA ALA A 46 -4.77 2.02 3.18
C ALA A 46 -3.91 3.05 3.90
N ARG A 47 -3.98 4.32 3.47
CA ARG A 47 -3.23 5.42 4.08
C ARG A 47 -4.11 6.62 4.33
N MET A 48 -3.77 7.40 5.36
CA MET A 48 -4.42 8.68 5.59
C MET A 48 -3.96 9.72 4.55
N SER A 49 -4.79 10.73 4.26
CA SER A 49 -4.51 11.85 3.34
C SER A 49 -3.41 12.81 3.82
N VAL A 50 -2.60 12.38 4.78
CA VAL A 50 -1.50 13.16 5.38
C VAL A 50 -0.18 12.86 4.66
N PRO A 51 0.72 13.85 4.51
CA PRO A 51 1.90 13.73 3.66
C PRO A 51 2.89 12.65 4.16
N CYS A 52 2.91 12.37 5.46
CA CYS A 52 3.83 11.36 6.01
C CYS A 52 3.50 9.91 5.65
N CYS A 53 2.29 9.62 5.14
CA CYS A 53 1.89 8.26 4.80
C CYS A 53 2.19 7.88 3.34
N GLY A 54 2.66 8.82 2.52
CA GLY A 54 3.03 8.58 1.12
C GLY A 54 4.26 7.67 0.94
N GLY A 55 5.20 7.72 1.90
CA GLY A 55 6.41 6.88 1.87
C GLY A 55 6.12 5.37 1.88
N LEU A 56 5.01 4.95 2.50
CA LEU A 56 4.61 3.55 2.53
C LEU A 56 4.22 3.03 1.14
N LEU A 57 3.47 3.81 0.37
CA LEU A 57 3.10 3.44 -0.99
C LEU A 57 4.34 3.26 -1.88
N ARG A 58 5.33 4.14 -1.74
CA ARG A 58 6.61 4.06 -2.46
C ARG A 58 7.35 2.76 -2.12
N LEU A 59 7.47 2.41 -0.84
CA LEU A 59 8.11 1.16 -0.40
C LEU A 59 7.40 -0.07 -0.95
N VAL A 60 6.05 -0.06 -0.99
CA VAL A 60 5.26 -1.17 -1.55
C VAL A 60 5.50 -1.32 -3.05
N HIS A 61 5.54 -0.23 -3.81
CA HIS A 61 5.87 -0.30 -5.25
C HIS A 61 7.30 -0.77 -5.51
N GLU A 62 8.27 -0.33 -4.70
CA GLU A 62 9.66 -0.75 -4.82
C GLU A 62 9.81 -2.24 -4.50
N ALA A 63 9.18 -2.72 -3.41
CA ALA A 63 9.14 -4.12 -3.05
C ALA A 63 8.50 -5.00 -4.14
N ARG A 64 7.39 -4.53 -4.74
CA ARG A 64 6.73 -5.21 -5.87
C ARG A 64 7.70 -5.38 -7.05
N LYS A 65 8.44 -4.32 -7.39
CA LYS A 65 9.43 -4.31 -8.48
C LYS A 65 10.60 -5.26 -8.19
N LEU A 66 11.16 -5.21 -6.98
CA LEU A 66 12.27 -6.09 -6.56
C LEU A 66 11.86 -7.57 -6.54
N ALA A 67 10.61 -7.86 -6.18
CA ALA A 67 10.07 -9.21 -6.20
C ALA A 67 9.70 -9.71 -7.61
N GLY A 68 9.77 -8.85 -8.64
CA GLY A 68 9.32 -9.18 -10.01
C GLY A 68 7.82 -9.48 -10.11
N SER A 69 7.03 -8.96 -9.17
CA SER A 69 5.61 -9.29 -9.01
C SER A 69 4.73 -8.36 -9.85
N SER A 70 3.73 -8.92 -10.55
CA SER A 70 2.72 -8.17 -11.30
C SER A 70 1.42 -7.95 -10.52
N LEU A 71 1.45 -8.12 -9.19
CA LEU A 71 0.26 -8.03 -8.38
C LEU A 71 -0.36 -6.62 -8.43
N PRO A 72 -1.71 -6.54 -8.57
CA PRO A 72 -2.40 -5.27 -8.51
C PRO A 72 -2.23 -4.67 -7.11
N VAL A 73 -1.83 -3.39 -7.08
CA VAL A 73 -1.69 -2.60 -5.85
C VAL A 73 -2.75 -1.51 -5.85
N THR A 74 -3.60 -1.49 -4.82
CA THR A 74 -4.62 -0.45 -4.64
C THR A 74 -4.17 0.55 -3.58
N ASP A 75 -4.03 1.82 -3.93
CA ASP A 75 -3.89 2.95 -2.99
C ASP A 75 -5.29 3.39 -2.55
N LEU A 76 -5.57 3.31 -1.25
CA LEU A 76 -6.83 3.75 -0.65
C LEU A 76 -6.53 4.88 0.32
N VAL A 77 -6.91 6.09 -0.07
CA VAL A 77 -6.67 7.32 0.68
C VAL A 77 -7.87 7.64 1.56
N ILE A 78 -7.64 7.70 2.87
CA ILE A 78 -8.64 8.02 3.88
C ILE A 78 -8.46 9.49 4.29
N GLY A 79 -9.50 10.29 4.14
CA GLY A 79 -9.54 11.68 4.59
C GLY A 79 -9.50 11.80 6.12
N TYR A 80 -9.22 13.01 6.60
CA TYR A 80 -9.24 13.30 8.05
C TYR A 80 -10.64 13.16 8.68
N ASP A 81 -11.68 13.24 7.86
CA ASP A 81 -13.08 13.00 8.20
C ASP A 81 -13.42 11.50 8.32
N GLY A 82 -12.47 10.63 8.00
CA GLY A 82 -12.63 9.17 8.06
C GLY A 82 -13.37 8.58 6.86
N TYR A 83 -13.62 9.36 5.80
CA TYR A 83 -14.18 8.88 4.54
C TYR A 83 -13.08 8.56 3.52
N ILE A 84 -13.42 7.74 2.52
CA ILE A 84 -12.49 7.44 1.42
C ILE A 84 -12.45 8.66 0.50
N ALA A 85 -11.29 9.30 0.41
CA ALA A 85 -11.07 10.44 -0.46
C ALA A 85 -10.71 10.00 -1.88
N GLU A 86 -9.89 8.95 -2.02
CA GLU A 86 -9.42 8.45 -3.31
C GLU A 86 -9.15 6.94 -3.25
N MET A 87 -9.39 6.25 -4.36
CA MET A 87 -9.03 4.84 -4.52
C MET A 87 -8.47 4.63 -5.92
N ASN A 88 -7.18 4.31 -6.01
CA ASN A 88 -6.50 4.07 -7.28
C ASN A 88 -5.93 2.66 -7.30
N THR A 89 -6.17 1.89 -8.36
CA THR A 89 -5.63 0.53 -8.49
C THR A 89 -4.65 0.47 -9.64
N ASP A 90 -3.39 0.27 -9.29
CA ASP A 90 -2.29 0.04 -10.21
C ASP A 90 -2.23 -1.47 -10.53
N ALA A 91 -2.98 -1.88 -11.55
CA ALA A 91 -2.85 -3.22 -12.12
C ALA A 91 -1.58 -3.25 -12.99
N CYS A 92 -0.65 -4.13 -12.67
CA CYS A 92 0.64 -4.21 -13.36
C CYS A 92 0.47 -4.82 -14.76
N CYS A 93 -0.04 -4.03 -15.68
CA CYS A 93 0.28 -4.12 -17.11
C CYS A 93 0.70 -2.71 -17.49
N ALA A 94 1.90 -2.60 -18.07
CA ALA A 94 2.61 -1.37 -18.44
C ALA A 94 1.75 -0.09 -18.62
N ASP A 95 2.27 1.01 -18.08
CA ASP A 95 1.83 2.40 -18.34
C ASP A 95 0.58 2.91 -17.60
N ARG A 96 0.80 3.41 -16.39
CA ARG A 96 0.20 4.68 -15.91
C ARG A 96 0.92 5.23 -14.68
N ALA A 97 1.86 6.17 -14.88
CA ALA A 97 2.14 7.20 -13.90
C ALA A 97 0.94 8.18 -13.84
N PRO A 98 0.67 8.92 -12.73
CA PRO A 98 1.65 9.33 -11.71
C PRO A 98 1.21 9.19 -10.25
N TYR A 99 2.17 8.84 -9.40
CA TYR A 99 2.18 9.32 -8.02
C TYR A 99 2.62 10.79 -8.07
N HIS A 100 1.68 11.73 -7.96
CA HIS A 100 1.98 13.16 -7.89
C HIS A 100 2.59 13.49 -6.52
N GLU A 101 3.92 13.66 -6.48
CA GLU A 101 4.60 14.42 -5.44
C GLU A 101 4.12 15.88 -5.52
N ARG A 102 3.38 16.32 -4.49
CA ARG A 102 3.12 17.75 -4.25
C ARG A 102 3.80 18.15 -2.95
N SER A 103 4.90 18.89 -3.13
CA SER A 103 5.61 19.79 -2.20
C SER A 103 6.44 19.18 -1.08
#